data_AF-A0A7S3J4N9-F1
#
_entry.id   AF-A0A7S3J4N9-F1
#
_cell.length_a   1.000
_cell.length_b   1.000
_cell.length_c   1.000
_cell.angle_alpha   90.00
_cell.angle_beta   90.00
_cell.angle_gamma   90.00
#
_symmetry.space_group_name_H-M   'P 1'
#
loop_
_entity.id
_entity.type
_entity.pdbx_description
1 polymer ?
#
loop_
_entity_poly.entity_id
_entity_poly.type
_entity_poly.pdbx_seq_one_letter_code
_entity_poly.pdbx_strand_id
1 'polypeptide(L)'
;KMSVLSVVNTLLLAYGPAYILYQYATPQGKEGANDKNSGRRIPRSILFYIITNLLLMAAIAFTLPFFEKISELGVPYFTEFGIGFIKSFEIIGIYFLYNVSKKKNNETKISWDDPLIVATGWGCAELILNNTMYFIWGNETDTKWMYIQEALKLNATLLEIIFTCVFVYAFAKAKASNTTQARFPVGIFITVLIFRHFC
;
A
#
# COMPACT_ATOMS: atom_id res chain seq x y z
N LYS A 1 -16.45 -16.25 -23.14
CA LYS A 1 -15.11 -16.67 -22.69
C LYS A 1 -14.07 -15.67 -23.19
N MET A 2 -13.66 -14.72 -22.34
CA MET A 2 -12.60 -13.74 -22.65
C MET A 2 -11.47 -14.37 -23.48
N SER A 3 -11.14 -13.75 -24.62
CA SER A 3 -9.98 -14.14 -25.41
C SER A 3 -8.73 -14.06 -24.51
N VAL A 4 -7.94 -15.14 -24.49
CA VAL A 4 -6.71 -15.27 -23.69
C VAL A 4 -5.78 -14.06 -23.91
N LEU A 5 -5.74 -13.50 -25.12
CA LEU A 5 -4.96 -12.29 -25.42
C LEU A 5 -5.41 -11.06 -24.64
N SER A 6 -6.71 -10.87 -24.45
CA SER A 6 -7.22 -9.72 -23.70
C SER A 6 -6.88 -9.83 -22.22
N VAL A 7 -6.94 -11.04 -21.66
CA VAL A 7 -6.56 -11.30 -20.27
C VAL A 7 -5.08 -11.06 -20.07
N VAL A 8 -4.23 -11.58 -20.96
CA VAL A 8 -2.78 -11.40 -20.89
C VAL A 8 -2.39 -9.94 -21.01
N ASN A 9 -2.98 -9.17 -21.94
CA ASN A 9 -2.68 -7.74 -22.08
C ASN A 9 -3.06 -6.94 -20.82
N THR A 10 -4.22 -7.20 -20.24
CA THR A 10 -4.65 -6.49 -19.03
C THR A 10 -3.82 -6.88 -17.81
N LEU A 11 -3.47 -8.16 -17.66
CA LEU A 11 -2.56 -8.61 -16.61
C LEU A 11 -1.17 -7.98 -16.77
N LEU A 12 -0.66 -7.91 -18.00
CA LEU A 12 0.65 -7.28 -18.24
C LEU A 12 0.60 -5.77 -17.98
N LEU A 13 -0.51 -5.12 -18.29
CA LEU A 13 -0.71 -3.69 -17.99
C LEU A 13 -0.78 -3.42 -16.48
N ALA A 14 -1.44 -4.29 -15.71
CA ALA A 14 -1.62 -4.13 -14.27
C ALA A 14 -0.40 -4.59 -13.45
N TYR A 15 0.21 -5.72 -13.81
CA TYR A 15 1.33 -6.32 -13.06
C TYR A 15 2.71 -5.96 -13.62
N GLY A 16 2.80 -5.40 -14.84
CA GLY A 16 4.06 -4.99 -15.45
C GLY A 16 4.88 -4.04 -14.58
N PRO A 17 4.31 -2.93 -14.09
CA PRO A 17 5.02 -2.01 -13.20
C PRO A 17 5.45 -2.66 -11.88
N ALA A 18 4.62 -3.53 -11.29
CA ALA A 18 4.94 -4.26 -10.08
C ALA A 18 6.11 -5.24 -10.30
N TYR A 19 6.16 -5.90 -11.47
CA TYR A 19 7.24 -6.79 -11.84
C TYR A 19 8.57 -6.05 -12.04
N ILE A 20 8.52 -4.88 -12.69
CA ILE A 20 9.69 -4.00 -12.84
C ILE A 20 10.19 -3.57 -11.46
N LEU A 21 9.29 -3.11 -10.58
CA LEU A 21 9.62 -2.72 -9.22
C LEU A 21 10.27 -3.87 -8.43
N TYR A 22 9.72 -5.08 -8.57
CA TYR A 22 10.28 -6.28 -7.96
C TYR A 22 11.71 -6.54 -8.45
N GLN A 23 11.97 -6.46 -9.77
CA GLN A 23 13.32 -6.66 -10.31
C GLN A 23 14.33 -5.64 -9.78
N TYR A 24 13.95 -4.36 -9.65
CA TYR A 24 14.84 -3.33 -9.09
C TYR A 24 15.02 -3.47 -7.58
N ALA A 25 14.01 -3.94 -6.85
CA ALA A 25 14.08 -4.15 -5.40
C ALA A 25 14.78 -5.45 -4.97
N THR A 26 14.94 -6.43 -5.89
CA THR A 26 15.62 -7.72 -5.60
C THR A 26 17.03 -7.78 -6.20
N PRO A 27 17.90 -8.65 -5.67
CA PRO A 27 19.30 -8.75 -6.07
C PRO A 27 19.56 -9.23 -7.52
N GLN A 28 18.54 -9.43 -8.35
CA GLN A 28 18.71 -9.67 -9.79
C GLN A 28 18.76 -8.36 -10.62
N GLY A 29 18.26 -7.25 -10.08
CA GLY A 29 18.55 -5.90 -10.58
C GLY A 29 19.94 -5.47 -10.12
N LYS A 30 20.82 -5.14 -11.08
CA LYS A 30 22.26 -4.86 -10.89
C LYS A 30 22.61 -3.74 -9.89
N GLU A 31 21.64 -3.08 -9.27
CA GLU A 31 21.85 -1.94 -8.35
C GLU A 31 21.29 -2.15 -6.93
N GLY A 32 20.34 -3.08 -6.70
CA GLY A 32 19.76 -3.37 -5.37
C GLY A 32 20.43 -4.52 -4.61
N ALA A 33 21.53 -5.05 -5.15
CA ALA A 33 22.10 -6.34 -4.79
C ALA A 33 23.34 -6.20 -3.90
N ASN A 34 23.15 -6.01 -2.60
CA ASN A 34 24.21 -6.44 -1.66
C ASN A 34 23.69 -7.22 -0.46
N ASP A 35 22.38 -7.46 -0.36
CA ASP A 35 21.82 -8.15 0.80
C ASP A 35 21.09 -9.44 0.42
N LYS A 36 21.71 -10.58 0.77
CA LYS A 36 21.13 -11.93 0.66
C LYS A 36 19.80 -12.06 1.42
N ASN A 37 19.47 -11.12 2.31
CA ASN A 37 18.23 -11.11 3.07
C ASN A 37 17.05 -10.41 2.36
N SER A 38 17.23 -9.70 1.24
CA SER A 38 16.14 -8.99 0.54
C SER A 38 14.98 -9.93 0.15
N GLY A 39 15.29 -11.15 -0.32
CA GLY A 39 14.28 -12.16 -0.65
C GLY A 39 13.41 -12.63 0.52
N ARG A 40 13.85 -12.43 1.79
CA ARG A 40 13.06 -12.73 2.99
C ARG A 40 12.27 -11.52 3.51
N ARG A 41 12.66 -10.30 3.11
CA ARG A 41 12.01 -9.04 3.54
C ARG A 41 10.68 -8.83 2.80
N ILE A 42 10.62 -9.14 1.51
CA ILE A 42 9.39 -9.04 0.68
C ILE A 42 8.23 -9.91 1.20
N PRO A 43 8.38 -11.25 1.38
CA PRO A 43 7.29 -12.09 1.89
C PRO A 43 6.86 -11.70 3.30
N ARG A 44 7.79 -11.16 4.12
CA ARG A 44 7.45 -10.61 5.42
C ARG A 44 6.57 -9.37 5.29
N SER A 45 6.87 -8.47 4.35
CA SER A 45 6.04 -7.30 4.07
C SER A 45 4.64 -7.70 3.60
N ILE A 46 4.53 -8.71 2.73
CA ILE A 46 3.24 -9.28 2.30
C ILE A 46 2.43 -9.79 3.51
N LEU A 47 3.07 -10.55 4.40
CA LEU A 47 2.41 -11.08 5.60
C LEU A 47 1.93 -9.96 6.54
N PHE A 48 2.73 -8.91 6.71
CA PHE A 48 2.32 -7.74 7.51
C PHE A 48 1.18 -6.96 6.88
N TYR A 49 1.14 -6.84 5.55
CA TYR A 49 -0.01 -6.28 4.84
C TYR A 49 -1.28 -7.05 5.16
N ILE A 50 -1.25 -8.39 5.03
CA ILE A 50 -2.41 -9.25 5.30
C ILE A 50 -2.92 -9.06 6.74
N ILE A 51 -2.02 -9.07 7.72
CA ILE A 51 -2.40 -8.87 9.13
C ILE A 51 -2.99 -7.47 9.34
N THR A 52 -2.38 -6.44 8.76
CA THR A 52 -2.85 -5.06 8.90
C THR A 52 -4.24 -4.90 8.30
N ASN A 53 -4.45 -5.44 7.10
CA ASN A 53 -5.74 -5.36 6.41
C ASN A 53 -6.82 -6.18 7.14
N LEU A 54 -6.47 -7.33 7.72
CA LEU A 54 -7.40 -8.11 8.56
C LEU A 54 -7.84 -7.33 9.80
N LEU A 55 -6.89 -6.68 10.49
CA LEU A 55 -7.18 -5.83 11.65
C LEU A 55 -8.02 -4.61 11.24
N LEU A 56 -7.73 -4.03 10.08
CA LEU A 56 -8.49 -2.92 9.51
C LEU A 56 -9.95 -3.31 9.27
N MET A 57 -10.19 -4.43 8.59
CA MET A 57 -11.53 -4.92 8.32
C MET A 57 -12.29 -5.25 9.62
N ALA A 58 -11.61 -5.81 10.62
CA ALA A 58 -12.21 -6.03 11.94
C ALA A 58 -12.57 -4.72 12.64
N ALA A 59 -11.70 -3.72 12.60
CA ALA A 59 -11.95 -2.40 13.17
C ALA A 59 -13.12 -1.69 12.48
N ILE A 60 -13.19 -1.74 11.14
CA ILE A 60 -14.32 -1.21 10.37
C ILE A 60 -15.60 -1.94 10.76
N ALA A 61 -15.62 -3.27 10.76
CA ALA A 61 -16.82 -4.05 11.09
C ALA A 61 -17.36 -3.74 12.50
N PHE A 62 -16.48 -3.48 13.47
CA PHE A 62 -16.89 -3.13 14.83
C PHE A 62 -17.42 -1.68 14.96
N THR A 63 -16.85 -0.74 14.20
CA THR A 63 -17.12 0.69 14.35
C THR A 63 -18.18 1.23 13.40
N LEU A 64 -18.41 0.56 12.27
CA LEU A 64 -19.42 0.91 11.28
C LEU A 64 -20.84 1.06 11.88
N PRO A 65 -21.36 0.13 12.71
CA PRO A 65 -22.68 0.31 13.33
C PRO A 65 -22.73 1.48 14.32
N PHE A 66 -21.59 1.90 14.87
CA PHE A 66 -21.51 3.07 15.74
C PHE A 66 -21.53 4.36 14.92
N PHE A 67 -20.81 4.40 13.80
CA PHE A 67 -20.79 5.57 12.92
C PHE A 67 -22.11 5.79 12.18
N GLU A 68 -22.77 4.73 11.74
CA GLU A 68 -24.09 4.82 11.10
C GLU A 68 -25.12 5.45 12.04
N LYS A 69 -25.15 5.05 13.31
CA LYS A 69 -26.03 5.66 14.32
C LYS A 69 -25.77 7.16 14.50
N ILE A 70 -24.51 7.59 14.49
CA ILE A 70 -24.15 9.01 14.62
C ILE A 70 -24.54 9.79 13.35
N SER A 71 -24.40 9.16 12.19
CA SER A 71 -24.79 9.76 10.91
C SER A 71 -26.30 10.01 10.84
N GLU A 72 -27.10 9.03 11.28
CA GLU A 72 -28.56 9.16 11.41
C GLU A 72 -28.99 10.26 12.40
N LEU A 73 -28.15 10.57 13.40
CA LEU A 73 -28.36 11.62 14.40
C LEU A 73 -28.10 13.05 13.87
N GLY A 74 -27.78 13.22 12.58
CA GLY A 74 -27.74 14.52 11.90
C GLY A 74 -26.37 14.93 11.36
N VAL A 75 -25.39 14.02 11.30
CA VAL A 75 -24.05 14.30 10.76
C VAL A 75 -23.74 13.34 9.59
N PRO A 76 -24.28 13.59 8.38
CA PRO A 76 -24.29 12.62 7.28
C PRO A 76 -22.88 12.13 6.86
N TYR A 77 -21.85 12.95 7.07
CA TYR A 77 -20.46 12.64 6.69
C TYR A 77 -19.67 11.90 7.78
N PHE A 78 -20.26 11.62 8.95
CA PHE A 78 -19.50 11.03 10.07
C PHE A 78 -19.09 9.58 9.79
N THR A 79 -19.91 8.83 9.04
CA THR A 79 -19.58 7.46 8.62
C THR A 79 -18.39 7.43 7.67
N GLU A 80 -18.38 8.30 6.67
CA GLU A 80 -17.25 8.43 5.74
C GLU A 80 -16.00 8.88 6.49
N PHE A 81 -16.13 9.89 7.37
CA PHE A 81 -15.05 10.35 8.25
C PHE A 81 -14.43 9.21 9.07
N GLY A 82 -15.26 8.41 9.73
CA GLY A 82 -14.84 7.27 10.55
C GLY A 82 -14.13 6.19 9.73
N ILE A 83 -14.63 5.88 8.55
CA ILE A 83 -14.01 4.89 7.64
C ILE A 83 -12.64 5.38 7.18
N GLY A 84 -12.51 6.64 6.74
CA GLY A 84 -11.22 7.17 6.29
C GLY A 84 -10.23 7.34 7.45
N PHE A 85 -10.70 7.68 8.65
CA PHE A 85 -9.86 7.66 9.85
C PHE A 85 -9.32 6.25 10.13
N ILE A 86 -10.15 5.21 10.00
CA ILE A 86 -9.70 3.84 10.18
C ILE A 86 -8.69 3.44 9.10
N LYS A 87 -8.94 3.79 7.83
CA LYS A 87 -7.99 3.57 6.73
C LYS A 87 -6.63 4.21 6.98
N SER A 88 -6.57 5.34 7.71
CA SER A 88 -5.29 5.95 8.10
C SER A 88 -4.38 5.03 8.94
N PHE A 89 -4.93 4.00 9.60
CA PHE A 89 -4.14 3.04 10.37
C PHE A 89 -3.22 2.17 9.49
N GLU A 90 -3.44 2.10 8.18
CA GLU A 90 -2.50 1.44 7.27
C GLU A 90 -1.12 2.10 7.31
N ILE A 91 -1.07 3.43 7.45
CA ILE A 91 0.17 4.20 7.59
C ILE A 91 0.91 3.80 8.88
N ILE A 92 0.16 3.51 9.95
CA ILE A 92 0.71 3.00 11.22
C ILE A 92 1.28 1.60 11.02
N GLY A 93 0.61 0.75 10.25
CA GLY A 93 1.10 -0.59 9.86
C GLY A 93 2.44 -0.53 9.13
N ILE A 94 2.57 0.35 8.13
CA ILE A 94 3.82 0.58 7.39
C ILE A 94 4.93 1.08 8.33
N TYR A 95 4.61 2.04 9.21
CA TYR A 95 5.57 2.55 10.20
C TYR A 95 6.02 1.48 11.21
N PHE A 96 5.12 0.61 11.64
CA PHE A 96 5.44 -0.50 12.55
C PHE A 96 6.35 -1.53 11.86
N LEU A 97 6.01 -1.95 10.63
CA LEU A 97 6.83 -2.87 9.83
C LEU A 97 8.27 -2.36 9.65
N TYR A 98 8.41 -1.05 9.44
CA TYR A 98 9.70 -0.39 9.34
C TYR A 98 10.52 -0.48 10.65
N ASN A 99 9.90 -0.17 11.80
CA ASN A 99 10.58 -0.27 13.10
C ASN A 99 10.95 -1.71 13.49
N VAL A 100 10.09 -2.67 13.16
CA VAL A 100 10.34 -4.11 13.39
C VAL A 100 11.49 -4.62 12.53
N SER A 101 11.60 -4.13 11.28
CA SER A 101 12.71 -4.47 10.39
C SER A 101 14.03 -3.91 10.90
N LYS A 102 14.04 -2.65 11.38
CA LYS A 102 15.22 -2.01 12.00
C LYS A 102 15.77 -2.77 13.21
N LYS A 103 14.90 -3.24 14.11
CA LYS A 103 15.31 -3.92 15.36
C LYS A 103 15.94 -5.29 15.13
N LYS A 104 15.58 -5.99 14.04
CA LYS A 104 16.01 -7.37 13.80
C LYS A 104 17.40 -7.48 13.16
N ASN A 105 17.83 -6.45 12.42
CA ASN A 105 19.07 -6.54 11.64
C ASN A 105 20.29 -5.87 12.30
N ASN A 106 20.16 -5.27 13.49
CA ASN A 106 21.21 -4.42 14.09
C ASN A 106 21.77 -3.36 13.11
N GLU A 107 21.01 -3.03 12.07
CA GLU A 107 21.38 -2.07 11.05
C GLU A 107 21.14 -0.66 11.62
N THR A 108 22.24 0.02 11.95
CA THR A 108 22.25 1.42 12.38
C THR A 108 21.98 2.39 11.23
N LYS A 109 22.15 1.92 9.98
CA LYS A 109 21.96 2.68 8.75
C LYS A 109 20.81 2.06 7.95
N ILE A 110 19.76 2.85 7.76
CA ILE A 110 18.70 2.49 6.83
C ILE A 110 19.14 2.87 5.42
N SER A 111 19.17 1.89 4.51
CA SER A 111 19.47 2.16 3.09
C SER A 111 18.21 2.67 2.39
N TRP A 112 18.38 3.40 1.29
CA TRP A 112 17.25 3.83 0.46
C TRP A 112 16.48 2.66 -0.17
N ASP A 113 17.05 1.44 -0.11
CA ASP A 113 16.46 0.21 -0.64
C ASP A 113 15.36 -0.35 0.27
N ASP A 114 15.40 -0.05 1.57
CA ASP A 114 14.43 -0.56 2.55
C ASP A 114 12.97 -0.11 2.28
N PRO A 115 12.66 1.17 2.01
CA PRO A 115 11.30 1.57 1.67
C PRO A 115 10.83 0.97 0.34
N LEU A 116 11.71 0.76 -0.64
CA LEU A 116 11.35 0.15 -1.92
C LEU A 116 11.00 -1.32 -1.76
N ILE A 117 11.74 -2.07 -0.94
CA ILE A 117 11.43 -3.47 -0.63
C ILE A 117 10.09 -3.60 0.10
N VAL A 118 9.82 -2.73 1.07
CA VAL A 118 8.54 -2.68 1.78
C VAL A 118 7.40 -2.30 0.84
N ALA A 119 7.57 -1.25 0.04
CA ALA A 119 6.60 -0.81 -0.95
C ALA A 119 6.28 -1.92 -1.98
N THR A 120 7.31 -2.64 -2.43
CA THR A 120 7.15 -3.76 -3.37
C THR A 120 6.32 -4.88 -2.75
N GLY A 121 6.65 -5.31 -1.54
CA GLY A 121 5.89 -6.37 -0.87
C GLY A 121 4.46 -5.94 -0.53
N TRP A 122 4.27 -4.71 -0.05
CA TRP A 122 2.96 -4.15 0.28
C TRP A 122 2.10 -3.98 -0.98
N GLY A 123 2.64 -3.33 -2.01
CA GLY A 123 1.96 -3.11 -3.28
C GLY A 123 1.62 -4.40 -4.02
N CYS A 124 2.53 -5.38 -4.05
CA CYS A 124 2.22 -6.69 -4.64
C CYS A 124 1.10 -7.41 -3.87
N ALA A 125 1.11 -7.35 -2.53
CA ALA A 125 0.06 -7.96 -1.73
C ALA A 125 -1.31 -7.32 -2.00
N GLU A 126 -1.34 -5.99 -2.06
CA GLU A 126 -2.55 -5.22 -2.35
C GLU A 126 -3.09 -5.48 -3.75
N LEU A 127 -2.21 -5.48 -4.77
CA LEU A 127 -2.58 -5.81 -6.15
C LEU A 127 -3.18 -7.21 -6.26
N ILE A 128 -2.55 -8.20 -5.61
CA ILE A 128 -3.03 -9.58 -5.64
C ILE A 128 -4.36 -9.70 -4.91
N LEU A 129 -4.47 -9.18 -3.68
CA LEU A 129 -5.67 -9.39 -2.86
C LEU A 129 -6.89 -8.65 -3.39
N ASN A 130 -6.72 -7.42 -3.89
CA ASN A 130 -7.87 -6.61 -4.30
C ASN A 130 -8.36 -6.95 -5.73
N ASN A 131 -7.52 -7.51 -6.60
CA ASN A 131 -7.82 -7.51 -8.06
C ASN A 131 -7.67 -8.86 -8.75
N THR A 132 -7.02 -9.83 -8.12
CA THR A 132 -6.93 -11.19 -8.69
C THR A 132 -8.32 -11.78 -8.91
N MET A 133 -9.30 -11.46 -8.05
CA MET A 133 -10.68 -11.91 -8.22
C MET A 133 -11.34 -11.28 -9.46
N TYR A 134 -11.12 -9.98 -9.71
CA TYR A 134 -11.67 -9.26 -10.87
C TYR A 134 -11.12 -9.80 -12.20
N PHE A 135 -9.83 -10.13 -12.27
CA PHE A 135 -9.22 -10.66 -13.49
C PHE A 135 -9.56 -12.14 -13.76
N ILE A 136 -9.85 -12.93 -12.72
CA ILE A 136 -10.21 -14.35 -12.87
C ILE A 136 -11.71 -14.53 -13.16
N TRP A 137 -12.58 -13.67 -12.62
CA TRP A 137 -14.04 -13.83 -12.68
C TRP A 137 -14.74 -12.83 -13.62
N GLY A 138 -13.99 -11.99 -14.33
CA GLY A 138 -14.54 -11.04 -15.30
C GLY A 138 -15.31 -11.73 -16.43
N ASN A 139 -16.60 -11.42 -16.56
CA ASN A 139 -17.42 -11.90 -17.66
C ASN A 139 -17.16 -11.05 -18.91
N GLU A 140 -17.18 -11.68 -20.08
CA GLU A 140 -16.80 -11.08 -21.37
C GLU A 140 -17.66 -9.89 -21.82
N THR A 141 -18.80 -9.70 -21.15
CA THR A 141 -19.78 -8.63 -21.38
C THR A 141 -19.41 -7.31 -20.71
N ASP A 142 -18.46 -7.31 -19.77
CA ASP A 142 -17.97 -6.09 -19.16
C ASP A 142 -17.13 -5.34 -20.18
N THR A 143 -17.49 -4.09 -20.43
CA THR A 143 -16.95 -3.23 -21.48
C THR A 143 -15.42 -3.25 -21.44
N LYS A 144 -14.76 -3.54 -22.58
CA LYS A 144 -13.27 -3.60 -22.72
C LYS A 144 -12.53 -2.43 -22.05
N TRP A 145 -13.20 -1.28 -21.94
CA TRP A 145 -12.70 -0.07 -21.30
C TRP A 145 -12.58 -0.18 -19.77
N MET A 146 -13.48 -0.89 -19.12
CA MET A 146 -13.50 -1.08 -17.66
C MET A 146 -12.23 -1.77 -17.18
N TYR A 147 -11.75 -2.79 -17.89
CA TYR A 147 -10.51 -3.49 -17.57
C TYR A 147 -9.26 -2.62 -17.69
N ILE A 148 -9.23 -1.74 -18.69
CA ILE A 148 -8.12 -0.79 -18.89
C ILE A 148 -8.14 0.27 -17.79
N GLN A 149 -9.32 0.79 -17.45
CA GLN A 149 -9.49 1.74 -16.36
C GLN A 149 -9.06 1.15 -15.02
N GLU A 150 -9.45 -0.09 -14.73
CA GLU A 150 -9.07 -0.75 -13.48
C GLU A 150 -7.57 -1.04 -13.42
N ALA A 151 -6.97 -1.50 -14.53
CA ALA A 151 -5.52 -1.68 -14.61
C ALA A 151 -4.75 -0.36 -14.41
N LEU A 152 -5.26 0.76 -14.92
CA LEU A 152 -4.63 2.07 -14.77
C LEU A 152 -4.80 2.63 -13.34
N LYS A 153 -5.97 2.40 -12.74
CA LYS A 153 -6.24 2.69 -11.33
C LYS A 153 -5.30 1.91 -10.42
N LEU A 154 -5.04 0.64 -10.75
CA LEU A 154 -4.11 -0.20 -10.01
C LEU A 154 -2.67 0.30 -10.04
N ASN A 155 -2.21 0.73 -11.21
CA ASN A 155 -0.89 1.32 -11.34
C ASN A 155 -0.79 2.63 -10.56
N ALA A 156 -1.84 3.44 -10.54
CA ALA A 156 -1.89 4.66 -9.72
C ALA A 156 -1.85 4.35 -8.22
N THR A 157 -2.60 3.35 -7.76
CA THR A 157 -2.57 2.87 -6.37
C THR A 157 -1.19 2.35 -5.99
N LEU A 158 -0.54 1.56 -6.85
CA LEU A 158 0.83 1.09 -6.60
C LEU A 158 1.82 2.25 -6.47
N LEU A 159 1.70 3.28 -7.31
CA LEU A 159 2.51 4.49 -7.22
C LEU A 159 2.29 5.23 -5.88
N GLU A 160 1.03 5.33 -5.45
CA GLU A 160 0.64 5.92 -4.17
C GLU A 160 1.21 5.17 -2.97
N ILE A 161 1.21 3.83 -2.99
CA ILE A 161 1.83 2.99 -1.96
C ILE A 161 3.34 3.25 -1.90
N ILE A 162 4.02 3.31 -3.06
CA ILE A 162 5.45 3.60 -3.13
C ILE A 162 5.76 4.95 -2.49
N PHE A 163 5.04 6.00 -2.89
CA PHE A 163 5.23 7.32 -2.29
C PHE A 163 4.98 7.29 -0.79
N THR A 164 3.89 6.67 -0.34
CA THR A 164 3.54 6.56 1.08
C THR A 164 4.66 5.88 1.87
N CYS A 165 5.19 4.74 1.40
CA CYS A 165 6.30 4.05 2.05
C CYS A 165 7.58 4.92 2.11
N VAL A 166 7.92 5.62 1.03
CA VAL A 166 9.08 6.52 0.99
C VAL A 166 8.90 7.71 1.95
N PHE A 167 7.70 8.27 2.03
CA PHE A 167 7.39 9.37 2.95
C PHE A 167 7.42 8.92 4.42
N VAL A 168 6.82 7.77 4.75
CA VAL A 168 6.90 7.19 6.10
C VAL A 168 8.34 6.90 6.48
N TYR A 169 9.17 6.45 5.54
CA TYR A 169 10.59 6.28 5.76
C TYR A 169 11.31 7.61 6.04
N ALA A 170 11.08 8.62 5.20
CA ALA A 170 11.63 9.96 5.40
C ALA A 170 11.24 10.53 6.77
N PHE A 171 10.00 10.29 7.21
CA PHE A 171 9.53 10.65 8.55
C PHE A 171 10.29 9.94 9.66
N ALA A 172 10.44 8.61 9.56
CA ALA A 172 11.12 7.81 10.56
C ALA A 172 12.60 8.23 10.70
N LYS A 173 13.24 8.58 9.59
CA LYS A 173 14.61 9.12 9.57
C LYS A 173 14.69 10.54 10.14
N ALA A 174 13.76 11.42 9.77
CA ALA A 174 13.67 12.77 10.32
C ALA A 174 13.47 12.75 11.84
N LYS A 175 12.65 11.83 12.36
CA LYS A 175 12.46 11.61 13.80
C LYS A 175 13.79 11.27 14.49
N ALA A 176 14.58 10.35 13.92
CA ALA A 176 15.88 9.97 14.47
C ALA A 176 16.90 11.12 14.48
N SER A 177 16.78 12.09 13.56
CA SER A 177 17.69 13.24 13.46
C SER A 177 17.34 14.44 14.35
N ASN A 178 16.23 14.40 15.12
CA ASN A 178 15.69 15.55 15.88
C ASN A 178 15.47 16.84 15.06
N THR A 179 15.41 16.75 13.73
CA THR A 179 15.16 17.90 12.86
C THR A 179 13.66 18.21 12.82
N THR A 180 13.24 19.27 13.52
CA THR A 180 11.83 19.69 13.64
C THR A 180 11.21 20.11 12.30
N GLN A 181 12.02 20.67 11.39
CA GLN A 181 11.58 21.19 10.08
C GLN A 181 11.05 20.13 9.12
N ALA A 182 11.49 18.87 9.22
CA ALA A 182 11.02 17.79 8.34
C ALA A 182 9.75 17.08 8.87
N ARG A 183 9.36 17.31 10.13
CA ARG A 183 8.19 16.65 10.74
C ARG A 183 6.87 17.28 10.31
N PHE A 184 6.86 18.60 10.10
CA PHE A 184 5.69 19.37 9.70
C PHE A 184 5.18 19.06 8.28
N PRO A 185 6.02 19.08 7.21
CA PRO A 185 5.54 18.77 5.85
C PRO A 185 5.09 17.31 5.71
N VAL A 186 5.71 16.37 6.43
CA VAL A 186 5.29 14.97 6.39
C VAL A 186 3.99 14.74 7.16
N GLY A 187 3.80 15.43 8.30
CA GLY A 187 2.51 15.46 8.99
C GLY A 187 1.40 15.96 8.06
N ILE A 188 1.60 17.10 7.40
CA ILE A 188 0.65 17.64 6.42
C ILE A 188 0.38 16.65 5.29
N PHE A 189 1.41 16.04 4.70
CA PHE A 189 1.23 15.10 3.59
C PHE A 189 0.46 13.83 3.99
N ILE A 190 0.74 13.26 5.17
CA ILE A 190 -0.04 12.15 5.73
C ILE A 190 -1.49 12.59 5.94
N THR A 191 -1.71 13.78 6.48
CA THR A 191 -3.06 14.33 6.68
C THR A 191 -3.76 14.52 5.34
N VAL A 192 -3.07 15.00 4.30
CA VAL A 192 -3.60 15.17 2.94
C VAL A 192 -3.90 13.83 2.26
N LEU A 193 -3.06 12.81 2.43
CA LEU A 193 -3.33 11.45 1.92
C LEU A 193 -4.58 10.86 2.59
N ILE A 194 -4.71 11.06 3.90
CA ILE A 194 -5.91 10.67 4.65
C ILE A 194 -7.12 11.45 4.12
N PHE A 195 -7.02 12.77 3.97
CA PHE A 195 -8.10 13.64 3.47
C PHE A 195 -8.50 13.39 2.01
N ARG A 196 -7.56 12.97 1.15
CA ARG A 196 -7.84 12.62 -0.25
C ARG A 196 -8.73 11.39 -0.37
N HIS A 197 -8.67 10.45 0.58
CA HIS A 197 -9.56 9.30 0.58
C HIS A 197 -11.04 9.67 0.85
N PHE A 198 -11.34 10.92 1.22
CA PHE A 198 -12.69 11.45 1.48
C PHE A 198 -13.24 12.34 0.35
N CYS A 199 -12.48 12.64 -0.72
CA CYS A 199 -12.94 13.38 -1.90
C CYS A 199 -13.01 12.47 -3.12
#